data_AF-X1RCA3-F1
#
_entry.id   AF-X1RCA3-F1
#
_cell.length_a   1.000
_cell.length_b   1.000
_cell.length_c   1.000
_cell.angle_alpha   90.00
_cell.angle_beta   90.00
_cell.angle_gamma   90.00
#
_symmetry.space_group_name_H-M   'P 1'
#
loop_
_entity.id
_entity.type
_entity.pdbx_description
1 polymer ?
#
loop_
_entity_poly.entity_id
_entity_poly.type
_entity_poly.pdbx_seq_one_letter_code
_entity_poly.pdbx_strand_id
1 'polypeptide(L)'
;KYAGMLVSRAKTAVCDDMLANNEAATMYEFSAKPVVCRCGTPVTVKVVEDQWFLNYADEGWKEKARACLARMDLVPPETRAQFEHTIGWLHEWPCTRSIGMGTPAPWDPKWIIESLSDSTIYMAYYTIAHILKTIDPAKLTDEVFDYVFHRKGSADSISRSTGIDRQALERMRREFEYWYPLDYRMSANELIPNHLTFHIFHHALLFPKLCPRG
;
A
#
# COMPACT_ATOMS: atom_id res chain seq x y z
N LYS A 1 1.48 27.98 -32.20
CA LYS A 1 1.48 27.72 -30.75
C LYS A 1 2.68 26.89 -30.29
N TYR A 2 3.02 25.79 -30.97
CA TYR A 2 4.02 24.82 -30.48
C TYR A 2 5.41 24.90 -31.14
N ALA A 3 5.67 25.91 -31.98
CA ALA A 3 6.95 26.04 -32.68
C ALA A 3 8.11 26.22 -31.70
N GLY A 4 9.22 25.53 -31.93
CA GLY A 4 10.42 25.56 -31.06
C GLY A 4 10.34 24.69 -29.81
N MET A 5 9.21 24.04 -29.53
CA MET A 5 9.10 23.08 -28.43
C MET A 5 9.74 21.74 -28.79
N LEU A 6 10.34 21.08 -27.80
CA LEU A 6 10.74 19.68 -27.92
C LEU A 6 9.50 18.81 -28.18
N VAL A 7 9.61 17.86 -29.10
CA VAL A 7 8.51 16.97 -29.50
C VAL A 7 7.85 16.28 -28.29
N SER A 8 8.64 15.86 -27.30
CA SER A 8 8.12 15.24 -26.07
C SER A 8 7.16 16.14 -25.28
N ARG A 9 7.41 17.45 -25.23
CA ARG A 9 6.54 18.43 -24.58
C ARG A 9 5.39 18.86 -25.49
N ALA A 10 5.67 19.05 -26.78
CA ALA A 10 4.66 19.46 -27.76
C ALA A 10 3.55 18.41 -27.89
N LYS A 11 3.89 17.11 -27.85
CA LYS A 11 2.92 16.01 -27.90
C LYS A 11 1.88 16.11 -26.78
N THR A 12 2.31 16.30 -25.53
CA THR A 12 1.40 16.46 -24.39
C THR A 12 0.58 17.74 -24.51
N ALA A 13 1.21 18.87 -24.82
CA ALA A 13 0.51 20.15 -24.95
C ALA A 13 -0.58 20.14 -26.04
N VAL A 14 -0.32 19.52 -27.20
CA VAL A 14 -1.31 19.37 -28.27
C VAL A 14 -2.47 18.48 -27.82
N CYS A 15 -2.18 17.36 -27.15
CA CYS A 15 -3.20 16.46 -26.63
C CYS A 15 -4.12 17.18 -25.64
N ASP A 16 -3.54 17.89 -24.67
CA ASP A 16 -4.29 18.64 -23.65
C ASP A 16 -5.17 19.73 -24.27
N ASP A 17 -4.63 20.47 -25.25
CA ASP A 17 -5.39 21.51 -25.96
C ASP A 17 -6.57 20.93 -26.76
N MET A 18 -6.36 19.81 -27.47
CA MET A 18 -7.43 19.17 -28.23
C MET A 18 -8.53 18.60 -27.33
N LEU A 19 -8.17 18.01 -26.19
CA LEU A 19 -9.12 17.52 -25.19
C LEU A 19 -9.92 18.68 -24.58
N ALA A 20 -9.24 19.77 -24.20
CA ALA A 20 -9.88 20.95 -23.61
C ALA A 20 -10.88 21.64 -24.57
N ASN A 21 -10.60 21.60 -25.88
CA ASN A 21 -11.47 22.19 -26.91
C ASN A 21 -12.55 21.21 -27.42
N ASN A 22 -12.68 20.01 -26.85
CA ASN A 22 -13.56 18.94 -27.34
C ASN A 22 -13.30 18.53 -28.81
N GLU A 23 -12.06 18.69 -29.29
CA GLU A 23 -11.62 18.28 -30.63
C GLU A 23 -11.07 16.84 -30.65
N ALA A 24 -10.85 16.26 -29.47
CA ALA A 24 -10.39 14.88 -29.28
C ALA A 24 -11.07 14.22 -28.07
N ALA A 25 -10.99 12.88 -28.01
CA ALA A 25 -11.39 12.07 -26.88
C ALA A 25 -10.37 10.95 -26.63
N THR A 26 -10.34 10.42 -25.41
CA THR A 26 -9.45 9.29 -25.06
C THR A 26 -10.13 7.97 -25.37
N MET A 27 -9.46 7.11 -26.15
CA MET A 27 -9.86 5.73 -26.39
C MET A 27 -8.78 4.80 -25.85
N TYR A 28 -9.15 3.93 -24.92
CA TYR A 28 -8.26 2.91 -24.36
C TYR A 28 -8.25 1.67 -25.24
N GLU A 29 -7.05 1.15 -25.52
CA GLU A 29 -6.87 0.00 -26.40
C GLU A 29 -5.63 -0.82 -26.00
N PHE A 30 -5.67 -2.13 -26.25
CA PHE A 30 -4.52 -2.99 -26.01
C PHE A 30 -3.42 -2.79 -27.05
N SER A 31 -2.17 -2.72 -26.61
CA SER A 31 -1.00 -2.61 -27.48
C SER A 31 -0.73 -3.89 -28.29
N ALA A 32 -1.18 -5.04 -27.80
CA ALA A 32 -1.09 -6.33 -28.47
C ALA A 32 -2.45 -7.03 -28.47
N LYS A 33 -2.84 -7.59 -29.62
CA LYS A 33 -4.10 -8.34 -29.80
C LYS A 33 -3.81 -9.72 -30.42
N PRO A 34 -4.56 -10.77 -30.04
CA PRO A 34 -5.73 -10.75 -29.16
C PRO A 34 -5.35 -10.82 -27.67
N VAL A 35 -6.15 -10.16 -26.82
CA VAL A 35 -6.14 -10.38 -25.37
C VAL A 35 -7.36 -11.22 -25.01
N VAL A 36 -7.14 -12.40 -24.45
CA VAL A 36 -8.20 -13.36 -24.12
C VAL A 36 -8.21 -13.66 -22.62
N CYS A 37 -9.40 -13.72 -22.02
CA CYS A 37 -9.55 -14.14 -20.62
C CYS A 37 -9.23 -15.63 -20.45
N ARG A 38 -9.10 -16.07 -19.19
CA ARG A 38 -9.03 -17.49 -18.82
C ARG A 38 -10.19 -18.33 -19.39
N CYS A 39 -11.34 -17.70 -19.62
CA CYS A 39 -12.54 -18.29 -20.20
C CYS A 39 -12.55 -18.38 -21.73
N GLY A 40 -11.54 -17.86 -22.43
CA GLY A 40 -11.47 -17.82 -23.90
C GLY A 40 -12.21 -16.64 -24.56
N THR A 41 -12.93 -15.82 -23.79
CA THR A 41 -13.59 -14.60 -24.28
C THR A 41 -12.57 -13.48 -24.55
N PRO A 42 -12.70 -12.72 -25.66
CA PRO A 42 -11.92 -11.51 -25.90
C PRO A 42 -12.13 -10.47 -24.80
N VAL A 43 -11.05 -9.89 -24.29
CA VAL A 43 -11.10 -8.86 -23.25
C VAL A 43 -11.41 -7.51 -23.89
N THR A 44 -12.18 -6.67 -23.19
CA THR A 44 -12.44 -5.26 -23.52
C THR A 44 -12.03 -4.37 -22.36
N VAL A 45 -11.69 -3.11 -22.64
CA VAL A 45 -11.38 -2.12 -21.60
C VAL A 45 -12.66 -1.41 -21.18
N LYS A 46 -12.92 -1.35 -19.88
CA LYS A 46 -14.03 -0.59 -19.28
C LYS A 46 -13.46 0.41 -18.28
N VAL A 47 -13.85 1.67 -18.43
CA VAL A 47 -13.61 2.70 -17.40
C VAL A 47 -14.63 2.48 -16.27
N VAL A 48 -14.15 2.45 -15.03
CA VAL A 48 -14.96 2.33 -13.81
C VAL A 48 -14.85 3.60 -13.00
N GLU A 49 -15.96 4.06 -12.42
CA GLU A 49 -16.04 5.37 -11.73
C GLU A 49 -15.86 5.25 -10.20
N ASP A 50 -16.02 4.05 -9.64
CA ASP A 50 -16.07 3.79 -8.19
C ASP A 50 -14.88 2.97 -7.66
N GLN A 51 -13.74 3.00 -8.37
CA GLN A 51 -12.51 2.33 -7.95
C GLN A 51 -11.86 3.05 -6.76
N TRP A 52 -11.47 2.30 -5.73
CA TRP A 52 -10.72 2.83 -4.60
C TRP A 52 -9.22 2.81 -4.89
N PHE A 53 -8.54 3.88 -4.47
CA PHE A 53 -7.10 4.08 -4.70
C PHE A 53 -6.37 4.39 -3.40
N LEU A 54 -5.13 3.90 -3.28
CA LEU A 54 -4.12 4.43 -2.37
C LEU A 54 -3.43 5.62 -3.06
N ASN A 55 -3.51 6.80 -2.46
CA ASN A 55 -2.93 8.01 -3.02
C ASN A 55 -1.43 8.13 -2.73
N TYR A 56 -0.60 7.32 -3.40
CA TYR A 56 0.86 7.46 -3.31
C TYR A 56 1.39 8.72 -4.02
N ALA A 57 0.55 9.44 -4.78
CA ALA A 57 0.90 10.71 -5.39
C ALA A 57 0.99 11.86 -4.36
N ASP A 58 0.47 11.66 -3.14
CA ASP A 58 0.58 12.65 -2.05
C ASP A 58 2.05 12.95 -1.70
N GLU A 59 2.49 14.18 -1.97
CA GLU A 59 3.89 14.58 -1.76
C GLU A 59 4.30 14.54 -0.28
N GLY A 60 3.36 14.75 0.65
CA GLY A 60 3.62 14.63 2.09
C GLY A 60 3.93 13.19 2.49
N TRP A 61 3.23 12.21 1.90
CA TRP A 61 3.48 10.80 2.11
C TRP A 61 4.76 10.34 1.41
N LYS A 62 5.02 10.80 0.18
CA LYS A 62 6.30 10.56 -0.50
C LYS A 62 7.47 11.06 0.34
N GLU A 63 7.36 12.23 0.95
CA GLU A 63 8.43 12.76 1.78
C GLU A 63 8.71 11.89 3.02
N LYS A 64 7.65 11.40 3.68
CA LYS A 64 7.80 10.42 4.77
C LYS A 64 8.46 9.14 4.27
N ALA A 65 8.09 8.64 3.08
CA ALA A 65 8.68 7.44 2.49
C ALA A 65 10.17 7.65 2.16
N ARG A 66 10.57 8.81 1.61
CA ARG A 66 11.98 9.17 1.38
C ARG A 66 12.76 9.23 2.68
N ALA A 67 12.22 9.87 3.72
CA ALA A 67 12.84 9.93 5.03
C ALA A 67 12.99 8.54 5.67
N CYS A 68 12.03 7.64 5.43
CA CYS A 68 12.07 6.24 5.87
C CYS A 68 13.20 5.48 5.14
N LEU A 69 13.22 5.55 3.80
CA LEU A 69 14.23 4.94 2.92
C LEU A 69 15.65 5.42 3.26
N ALA A 70 15.82 6.70 3.61
CA ALA A 70 17.13 7.27 3.94
C ALA A 70 17.79 6.61 5.16
N ARG A 71 17.01 5.97 6.04
CA ARG A 71 17.49 5.27 7.25
C ARG A 71 17.69 3.77 7.04
N MET A 72 17.25 3.23 5.90
CA MET A 72 17.38 1.81 5.57
C MET A 72 18.78 1.50 5.03
N ASP A 73 19.32 0.35 5.38
CA ASP A 73 20.48 -0.29 4.75
C ASP A 73 19.99 -1.22 3.65
N LEU A 74 20.46 -1.05 2.42
CA LEU A 74 19.93 -1.77 1.26
C LEU A 74 21.00 -2.69 0.68
N VAL A 75 20.59 -3.91 0.36
CA VAL A 75 21.46 -4.92 -0.24
C VAL A 75 20.89 -5.37 -1.59
N PRO A 76 21.58 -5.13 -2.71
CA PRO A 76 22.83 -4.36 -2.81
C PRO A 76 22.57 -2.84 -2.81
N PRO A 77 23.53 -1.98 -2.40
CA PRO A 77 23.31 -0.54 -2.18
C PRO A 77 22.82 0.23 -3.42
N GLU A 78 23.16 -0.21 -4.62
CA GLU A 78 22.74 0.39 -5.89
C GLU A 78 21.22 0.36 -6.11
N THR A 79 20.50 -0.54 -5.43
CA THR A 79 19.02 -0.59 -5.50
C THR A 79 18.36 0.68 -4.97
N ARG A 80 19.07 1.49 -4.18
CA ARG A 80 18.56 2.76 -3.64
C ARG A 80 18.01 3.68 -4.72
N ALA A 81 18.73 3.83 -5.83
CA ALA A 81 18.32 4.69 -6.93
C ALA A 81 16.99 4.22 -7.55
N GLN A 82 16.75 2.91 -7.58
CA GLN A 82 15.50 2.34 -8.07
C GLN A 82 14.34 2.65 -7.10
N PHE A 83 14.54 2.51 -5.79
CA PHE A 83 13.53 2.92 -4.80
C PHE A 83 13.23 4.41 -4.87
N GLU A 84 14.24 5.27 -4.93
CA GLU A 84 14.07 6.73 -5.05
C GLU A 84 13.30 7.10 -6.32
N HIS A 85 13.64 6.46 -7.45
CA HIS A 85 12.93 6.61 -8.69
C HIS A 85 11.46 6.20 -8.54
N THR A 86 11.19 5.01 -8.00
CA THR A 86 9.83 4.52 -7.78
C THR A 86 9.03 5.43 -6.86
N ILE A 87 9.56 5.86 -5.72
CA ILE A 87 8.86 6.82 -4.85
C ILE A 87 8.53 8.12 -5.59
N GLY A 88 9.41 8.58 -6.49
CA GLY A 88 9.21 9.76 -7.30
C GLY A 88 8.03 9.65 -8.27
N TRP A 89 7.99 8.59 -9.07
CA TRP A 89 6.97 8.42 -10.12
C TRP A 89 5.71 7.70 -9.65
N LEU A 90 5.68 7.10 -8.46
CA LEU A 90 4.50 6.39 -7.99
C LEU A 90 3.30 7.34 -7.85
N HIS A 91 2.18 6.90 -8.41
CA HIS A 91 0.90 7.58 -8.43
C HIS A 91 -0.17 6.75 -7.72
N GLU A 92 -1.42 7.18 -7.81
CA GLU A 92 -2.59 6.48 -7.29
C GLU A 92 -2.59 5.00 -7.71
N TRP A 93 -2.70 4.10 -6.74
CA TRP A 93 -2.71 2.66 -6.97
C TRP A 93 -4.09 2.08 -6.68
N PRO A 94 -4.73 1.37 -7.63
CA PRO A 94 -6.04 0.75 -7.38
C PRO A 94 -5.88 -0.35 -6.33
N CYS A 95 -6.41 -0.14 -5.13
CA CYS A 95 -6.16 -1.00 -3.98
C CYS A 95 -7.29 -2.01 -3.71
N THR A 96 -8.32 -2.02 -4.56
CA THR A 96 -9.44 -2.94 -4.46
C THR A 96 -9.77 -3.60 -5.79
N ARG A 97 -10.47 -4.74 -5.71
CA ARG A 97 -11.01 -5.50 -6.84
C ARG A 97 -12.39 -6.07 -6.52
N SER A 98 -13.17 -6.40 -7.54
CA SER A 98 -14.52 -6.95 -7.39
C SER A 98 -14.59 -8.47 -7.45
N ILE A 99 -13.50 -9.14 -7.83
CA ILE A 99 -13.43 -10.61 -8.01
C ILE A 99 -12.18 -11.15 -7.33
N GLY A 100 -12.30 -12.32 -6.70
CA GLY A 100 -11.19 -13.07 -6.10
C GLY A 100 -11.36 -13.27 -4.60
N MET A 101 -10.32 -13.83 -3.96
CA MET A 101 -10.25 -13.95 -2.50
C MET A 101 -9.52 -12.74 -1.91
N GLY A 102 -9.83 -12.40 -0.66
CA GLY A 102 -9.16 -11.32 0.07
C GLY A 102 -10.07 -10.79 1.19
N THR A 103 -9.61 -9.74 1.86
CA THR A 103 -10.38 -9.07 2.91
C THR A 103 -11.32 -8.03 2.29
N PRO A 104 -12.63 -8.05 2.58
CA PRO A 104 -13.55 -6.99 2.17
C PRO A 104 -13.12 -5.63 2.75
N ALA A 105 -13.24 -4.56 1.96
CA ALA A 105 -12.98 -3.22 2.45
C ALA A 105 -14.02 -2.85 3.53
N PRO A 106 -13.61 -2.42 4.73
CA PRO A 106 -14.55 -2.23 5.84
C PRO A 106 -15.53 -1.08 5.61
N TRP A 107 -15.19 -0.11 4.75
CA TRP A 107 -16.06 1.00 4.36
C TRP A 107 -16.96 0.70 3.15
N ASP A 108 -16.64 -0.33 2.36
CA ASP A 108 -17.41 -0.69 1.17
C ASP A 108 -17.25 -2.19 0.85
N PRO A 109 -18.00 -3.09 1.52
CA PRO A 109 -17.76 -4.53 1.47
C PRO A 109 -17.97 -5.21 0.12
N LYS A 110 -18.50 -4.51 -0.89
CA LYS A 110 -18.55 -5.01 -2.29
C LYS A 110 -17.15 -5.12 -2.89
N TRP A 111 -16.20 -4.37 -2.36
CA TRP A 111 -14.81 -4.35 -2.79
C TRP A 111 -13.95 -5.23 -1.89
N ILE A 112 -13.02 -5.92 -2.52
CA ILE A 112 -12.03 -6.77 -1.86
C ILE A 112 -10.68 -6.08 -1.98
N ILE A 113 -9.95 -5.93 -0.88
CA ILE A 113 -8.59 -5.37 -0.90
C ILE A 113 -7.69 -6.28 -1.74
N GLU A 114 -6.92 -5.70 -2.66
CA GLU A 114 -6.05 -6.45 -3.55
C GLU A 114 -4.72 -6.86 -2.90
N SER A 115 -4.10 -7.89 -3.46
CA SER A 115 -2.97 -8.62 -2.87
C SER A 115 -1.69 -7.83 -2.60
N LEU A 116 -1.41 -6.77 -3.36
CA LEU A 116 -0.23 -5.91 -3.12
C LEU A 116 -0.52 -4.83 -2.06
N SER A 117 -1.79 -4.58 -1.76
CA SER A 117 -2.25 -3.57 -0.80
C SER A 117 -2.43 -4.14 0.61
N ASP A 118 -2.87 -5.40 0.74
CA ASP A 118 -3.01 -6.06 2.05
C ASP A 118 -1.71 -6.70 2.59
N SER A 119 -0.64 -6.70 1.79
CA SER A 119 0.62 -7.38 2.09
C SER A 119 1.79 -6.44 2.47
N THR A 120 1.51 -5.21 2.88
CA THR A 120 2.55 -4.18 3.10
C THR A 120 3.09 -4.14 4.53
N ILE A 121 2.28 -4.48 5.53
CA ILE A 121 2.62 -4.35 6.98
C ILE A 121 2.38 -5.64 7.80
N TYR A 122 2.09 -6.76 7.14
CA TYR A 122 1.80 -8.03 7.82
C TYR A 122 2.96 -8.57 8.68
N MET A 123 4.16 -8.01 8.56
CA MET A 123 5.29 -8.33 9.43
C MET A 123 5.01 -7.91 10.88
N ALA A 124 4.29 -6.80 11.10
CA ALA A 124 3.83 -6.41 12.43
C ALA A 124 2.84 -7.45 13.00
N TYR A 125 1.97 -8.01 12.16
CA TYR A 125 1.06 -9.08 12.56
C TYR A 125 1.81 -10.33 13.04
N TYR A 126 2.94 -10.70 12.42
CA TYR A 126 3.72 -11.86 12.86
C TYR A 126 4.17 -11.79 14.32
N THR A 127 4.50 -10.59 14.81
CA THR A 127 4.95 -10.38 16.21
C THR A 127 3.89 -10.84 17.22
N ILE A 128 2.61 -10.74 16.87
CA ILE A 128 1.48 -11.04 17.77
C ILE A 128 0.64 -12.24 17.33
N ALA A 129 0.89 -12.81 16.15
CA ALA A 129 0.05 -13.85 15.56
C ALA A 129 -0.15 -15.07 16.47
N HIS A 130 0.88 -15.44 17.23
CA HIS A 130 0.86 -16.57 18.15
C HIS A 130 -0.05 -16.33 19.37
N ILE A 131 -0.33 -15.07 19.72
CA ILE A 131 -1.26 -14.67 20.80
C ILE A 131 -2.66 -14.49 20.24
N LEU A 132 -2.79 -13.90 19.05
CA LEU A 132 -4.09 -13.70 18.40
C LEU A 132 -4.86 -15.01 18.19
N LYS A 133 -4.16 -16.13 17.97
CA LYS A 133 -4.78 -17.47 17.86
C LYS A 133 -5.57 -17.89 19.10
N THR A 134 -5.32 -17.30 20.26
CA THR A 134 -6.04 -17.60 21.51
C THR A 134 -7.16 -16.61 21.80
N ILE A 135 -7.41 -15.65 20.91
CA ILE A 135 -8.40 -14.58 21.07
C ILE A 135 -9.50 -14.77 20.02
N ASP A 136 -10.75 -14.58 20.43
CA ASP A 136 -11.88 -14.54 19.50
C ASP A 136 -11.71 -13.34 18.54
N PRO A 137 -11.63 -13.57 17.20
CA PRO A 137 -11.45 -12.49 16.23
C PRO A 137 -12.52 -11.40 16.30
N ALA A 138 -13.75 -11.74 16.72
CA ALA A 138 -14.83 -10.76 16.85
C ALA A 138 -14.57 -9.69 17.93
N LYS A 139 -13.64 -9.94 18.85
CA LYS A 139 -13.23 -9.01 19.91
C LYS A 139 -12.09 -8.07 19.50
N LEU A 140 -11.47 -8.30 18.35
CA LEU A 140 -10.33 -7.51 17.86
C LEU A 140 -10.84 -6.23 17.20
N THR A 141 -10.93 -5.16 18.00
CA THR A 141 -11.31 -3.83 17.53
C THR A 141 -10.09 -2.99 17.15
N ASP A 142 -10.32 -1.87 16.47
CA ASP A 142 -9.26 -0.90 16.16
C ASP A 142 -8.53 -0.41 17.42
N GLU A 143 -9.24 -0.25 18.55
CA GLU A 143 -8.65 0.13 19.84
C GLU A 143 -7.60 -0.88 20.34
N VAL A 144 -7.81 -2.18 20.08
CA VAL A 144 -6.84 -3.23 20.43
C VAL A 144 -5.54 -3.00 19.65
N PHE A 145 -5.63 -2.77 18.35
CA PHE A 145 -4.46 -2.56 17.50
C PHE A 145 -3.79 -1.20 17.76
N ASP A 146 -4.56 -0.15 18.03
CA ASP A 146 -4.06 1.17 18.46
C ASP A 146 -3.25 1.07 19.77
N TYR A 147 -3.70 0.24 20.73
CA TYR A 147 -2.95 -0.03 21.95
C TYR A 147 -1.67 -0.82 21.68
N VAL A 148 -1.75 -1.90 20.92
CA VAL A 148 -0.62 -2.80 20.65
C VAL A 148 0.47 -2.10 19.85
N PHE A 149 0.12 -1.37 18.79
CA PHE A 149 1.10 -0.81 17.86
C PHE A 149 1.43 0.67 18.10
N HIS A 150 0.53 1.43 18.74
CA HIS A 150 0.69 2.88 18.93
C HIS A 150 0.66 3.35 20.38
N ARG A 151 0.55 2.42 21.36
CA ARG A 151 0.45 2.73 22.79
C ARG A 151 -0.70 3.68 23.14
N LYS A 152 -1.79 3.67 22.36
CA LYS A 152 -2.97 4.49 22.62
C LYS A 152 -3.95 3.73 23.51
N GLY A 153 -4.52 4.41 24.50
CA GLY A 153 -5.45 3.79 25.46
C GLY A 153 -4.76 2.97 26.55
N SER A 154 -5.52 2.10 27.22
CA SER A 154 -5.03 1.29 28.34
C SER A 154 -5.50 -0.16 28.23
N ALA A 155 -4.65 -1.10 28.66
CA ALA A 155 -5.04 -2.52 28.70
C ALA A 155 -6.25 -2.76 29.62
N ASP A 156 -6.36 -2.01 30.73
CA ASP A 156 -7.48 -2.14 31.66
C ASP A 156 -8.82 -1.72 31.02
N SER A 157 -8.85 -0.59 30.29
CA SER A 157 -10.07 -0.12 29.62
C SER A 157 -10.49 -1.06 28.49
N ILE A 158 -9.54 -1.49 27.66
CA ILE A 158 -9.80 -2.38 26.52
C ILE A 158 -10.22 -3.77 27.00
N SER A 159 -9.59 -4.28 28.06
CA SER A 159 -9.97 -5.56 28.66
C SER A 159 -11.42 -5.54 29.16
N ARG A 160 -11.87 -4.43 29.77
CA ARG A 160 -13.28 -4.27 30.20
C ARG A 160 -14.26 -4.19 29.04
N SER A 161 -13.92 -3.51 27.93
CA SER A 161 -14.84 -3.35 26.79
C SER A 161 -14.91 -4.59 25.90
N THR A 162 -13.77 -5.25 25.65
CA THR A 162 -13.67 -6.38 24.73
C THR A 162 -13.77 -7.74 25.41
N GLY A 163 -13.50 -7.80 26.73
CA GLY A 163 -13.36 -9.06 27.46
C GLY A 163 -12.11 -9.85 27.07
N ILE A 164 -11.12 -9.22 26.42
CA ILE A 164 -9.78 -9.80 26.20
C ILE A 164 -8.99 -9.69 27.51
N ASP A 165 -8.27 -10.74 27.89
CA ASP A 165 -7.43 -10.71 29.08
C ASP A 165 -6.35 -9.61 29.00
N ARG A 166 -6.21 -8.86 30.09
CA ARG A 166 -5.25 -7.75 30.18
C ARG A 166 -3.82 -8.22 29.93
N GLN A 167 -3.42 -9.39 30.44
CA GLN A 167 -2.07 -9.91 30.25
C GLN A 167 -1.81 -10.25 28.78
N ALA A 168 -2.83 -10.74 28.06
CA ALA A 168 -2.74 -10.98 26.62
C ALA A 168 -2.51 -9.67 25.84
N LEU A 169 -3.24 -8.60 26.16
CA LEU A 169 -3.05 -7.26 25.55
C LEU A 169 -1.63 -6.74 25.80
N GLU A 170 -1.17 -6.76 27.06
CA GLU A 170 0.17 -6.31 27.42
C GLU A 170 1.26 -7.16 26.74
N ARG A 171 1.04 -8.47 26.63
CA ARG A 171 1.98 -9.38 25.96
C ARG A 171 2.08 -9.07 24.48
N MET A 172 0.96 -8.88 23.77
CA MET A 172 0.96 -8.50 22.35
C MET A 172 1.78 -7.23 22.12
N ARG A 173 1.57 -6.20 22.94
CA ARG A 173 2.33 -4.96 22.86
C ARG A 173 3.83 -5.18 23.12
N ARG A 174 4.19 -5.95 24.16
CA ARG A 174 5.60 -6.27 24.48
C ARG A 174 6.29 -7.02 23.34
N GLU A 175 5.63 -7.99 22.72
CA GLU A 175 6.19 -8.73 21.58
C GLU A 175 6.45 -7.79 20.40
N PHE A 176 5.48 -6.95 20.03
CA PHE A 176 5.68 -5.97 18.96
C PHE A 176 6.85 -5.03 19.26
N GLU A 177 6.88 -4.43 20.45
CA GLU A 177 7.95 -3.49 20.84
C GLU A 177 9.34 -4.13 20.94
N TYR A 178 9.41 -5.43 21.19
CA TYR A 178 10.66 -6.18 21.22
C TYR A 178 11.17 -6.49 19.81
N TRP A 179 10.29 -6.98 18.93
CA TRP A 179 10.66 -7.46 17.60
C TRP A 179 10.73 -6.37 16.53
N TYR A 180 10.04 -5.24 16.71
CA TYR A 180 10.06 -4.13 15.75
C TYR A 180 11.07 -3.04 16.17
N PRO A 181 11.72 -2.35 15.20
CA PRO A 181 11.49 -2.40 13.76
C PRO A 181 12.04 -3.67 13.08
N LEU A 182 11.51 -4.01 11.91
CA LEU A 182 11.99 -5.11 11.09
C LEU A 182 13.46 -4.87 10.68
N ASP A 183 14.35 -5.82 11.00
CA ASP A 183 15.78 -5.69 10.67
C ASP A 183 16.06 -5.87 9.17
N TYR A 184 15.49 -6.91 8.55
CA TYR A 184 15.69 -7.21 7.14
C TYR A 184 14.42 -7.71 6.46
N ARG A 185 14.14 -7.18 5.26
CA ARG A 185 13.13 -7.68 4.33
C ARG A 185 13.79 -8.24 3.08
N MET A 186 13.89 -9.56 3.00
CA MET A 186 14.41 -10.23 1.80
C MET A 186 13.32 -10.45 0.76
N SER A 187 13.60 -10.06 -0.48
CA SER A 187 12.74 -10.36 -1.63
C SER A 187 13.48 -10.21 -2.95
N ALA A 188 12.76 -10.45 -4.05
CA ALA A 188 13.29 -10.31 -5.40
C ALA A 188 13.26 -8.85 -5.88
N ASN A 189 14.22 -8.46 -6.73
CA ASN A 189 14.36 -7.08 -7.22
C ASN A 189 13.14 -6.59 -8.01
N GLU A 190 12.39 -7.52 -8.62
CA GLU A 190 11.16 -7.26 -9.36
C GLU A 190 10.04 -6.68 -8.48
N LEU A 191 10.16 -6.82 -7.16
CA LEU A 191 9.20 -6.26 -6.20
C LEU A 191 9.55 -4.85 -5.70
N ILE A 192 10.74 -4.34 -6.04
CA ILE A 192 11.13 -2.95 -5.76
C ILE A 192 10.09 -1.94 -6.28
N PRO A 193 9.66 -1.97 -7.56
CA PRO A 193 8.74 -0.96 -8.09
C PRO A 193 7.31 -1.05 -7.56
N ASN A 194 6.99 -2.03 -6.72
CA ASN A 194 5.65 -2.26 -6.17
C ASN A 194 5.70 -2.58 -4.67
N HIS A 195 5.57 -3.85 -4.29
CA HIS A 195 5.44 -4.37 -2.93
C HIS A 195 6.45 -3.78 -1.95
N LEU A 196 7.74 -3.77 -2.29
CA LEU A 196 8.78 -3.28 -1.39
C LEU A 196 8.71 -1.76 -1.22
N THR A 197 8.34 -1.02 -2.27
CA THR A 197 8.10 0.42 -2.14
C THR A 197 6.83 0.68 -1.32
N PHE A 198 5.73 -0.04 -1.56
CA PHE A 198 4.49 0.08 -0.79
C PHE A 198 4.70 -0.23 0.69
N HIS A 199 5.54 -1.22 0.99
CA HIS A 199 5.99 -1.55 2.34
C HIS A 199 6.62 -0.33 3.03
N ILE A 200 7.52 0.39 2.36
CA ILE A 200 8.14 1.62 2.89
C ILE A 200 7.08 2.71 3.11
N PHE A 201 6.21 2.97 2.14
CA PHE A 201 5.15 3.97 2.27
C PHE A 201 4.27 3.70 3.51
N HIS A 202 3.76 2.49 3.66
CA HIS A 202 2.88 2.16 4.79
C HIS A 202 3.61 2.22 6.13
N HIS A 203 4.85 1.74 6.22
CA HIS A 203 5.64 1.85 7.44
C HIS A 203 5.96 3.30 7.80
N ALA A 204 6.27 4.14 6.82
CA ALA A 204 6.54 5.56 7.05
C ALA A 204 5.33 6.31 7.62
N LEU A 205 4.11 5.89 7.23
CA LEU A 205 2.87 6.51 7.69
C LEU A 205 2.43 5.98 9.07
N LEU A 206 2.43 4.67 9.25
CA LEU A 206 1.90 4.02 10.46
C LEU A 206 2.95 3.98 11.57
N PHE A 207 4.22 3.75 11.24
CA PHE A 207 5.30 3.53 12.20
C PHE A 207 6.50 4.46 11.93
N PRO A 208 6.35 5.79 11.97
CA PRO A 208 7.40 6.73 11.53
C PRO A 208 8.73 6.59 12.29
N LYS A 209 8.68 6.14 13.55
CA LYS A 209 9.86 5.89 14.40
C LYS A 209 10.42 4.46 14.27
N LEU A 210 9.70 3.55 13.63
CA LEU A 210 10.03 2.13 13.50
C LEU A 210 10.02 1.72 12.01
N CYS A 211 10.60 2.55 11.13
CA CYS A 211 10.81 2.12 9.76
C CYS A 211 11.65 0.84 9.71
N PRO A 212 11.48 0.01 8.67
CA PRO A 212 12.38 -1.10 8.39
C PRO A 212 13.82 -0.61 8.39
N ARG A 213 14.74 -1.48 8.83
CA ARG A 213 16.17 -1.18 8.84
C ARG A 213 16.86 -1.62 7.55
N GLY A 214 16.31 -2.59 6.82
CA GLY A 214 16.83 -3.06 5.53
C GLY A 214 15.96 -4.11 4.87
#